data_AF-A0A820J213-F1
#
_entry.id   AF-A0A820J213-F1
#
_cell.length_a   1.000
_cell.length_b   1.000
_cell.length_c   1.000
_cell.angle_alpha   90.00
_cell.angle_beta   90.00
_cell.angle_gamma   90.00
#
_symmetry.space_group_name_H-M   'P 1'
#
loop_
_entity.id
_entity.type
_entity.pdbx_description
1 polymer ?
#
loop_
_entity_poly.entity_id
_entity_poly.type
_entity_poly.pdbx_seq_one_letter_code
_entity_poly.pdbx_strand_id
1 'polypeptide(L)'
;KGYHFQGGYCVPTCPLKTFQLNTRCESCQYPCETCINLTSCLTCSEKLYLFNDQCVEKCPNGYYLKNKQCFKCNPLCDTCSGPSEDDCQSCTIGFIFNDKQKKCLSTCPNGNFFDKDDKLCKLCTDNCLECLYPGSYCRQCSYPMSLNESTHQCLSCCTTNVTTTDCCQCPSVWTGLCLHPLSLSSIHSSVWWLQSPIQKVRDRFSELDHRRQ
;
A
#
# COMPACT_ATOMS: atom_id res chain seq x y z
N LYS A 1 5.36 -23.17 -50.27
CA LYS A 1 5.79 -22.00 -49.46
C LYS A 1 5.88 -20.82 -50.41
N GLY A 2 5.08 -19.78 -50.18
CA GLY A 2 4.87 -18.69 -51.14
C GLY A 2 5.94 -17.61 -51.03
N TYR A 3 6.18 -16.88 -52.12
CA TYR A 3 6.94 -15.64 -52.14
C TYR A 3 5.97 -14.45 -52.07
N HIS A 4 6.45 -13.28 -51.63
CA HIS A 4 5.70 -12.05 -51.49
C HIS A 4 6.27 -10.96 -52.42
N PHE A 5 5.40 -10.20 -53.07
CA PHE A 5 5.82 -9.16 -54.02
C PHE A 5 6.15 -7.85 -53.30
N GLN A 6 7.31 -7.27 -53.62
CA GLN A 6 7.73 -5.94 -53.16
C GLN A 6 8.69 -5.31 -54.16
N GLY A 7 8.48 -4.03 -54.50
CA GLY A 7 9.45 -3.25 -55.29
C GLY A 7 9.81 -3.85 -56.65
N GLY A 8 8.95 -4.70 -57.23
CA GLY A 8 9.19 -5.36 -58.52
C GLY A 8 9.76 -6.77 -58.46
N TYR A 9 10.05 -7.33 -57.28
CA TYR A 9 10.60 -8.68 -57.11
C TYR A 9 9.86 -9.49 -56.03
N CYS A 10 10.07 -10.80 -56.05
CA CYS A 10 9.45 -11.76 -55.12
C CYS A 10 10.44 -12.15 -54.02
N VAL A 11 10.08 -11.90 -52.75
CA VAL A 11 10.90 -12.24 -51.57
C VAL A 11 10.28 -13.38 -50.76
N PRO A 12 11.08 -14.26 -50.13
CA PRO A 12 10.55 -15.37 -49.34
C PRO A 12 9.96 -14.91 -47.99
N THR A 13 10.37 -13.74 -47.49
CA THR A 13 9.91 -13.13 -46.25
C THR A 13 9.89 -11.62 -46.43
N CYS A 14 8.84 -10.96 -45.94
CA CYS A 14 8.78 -9.50 -45.99
C CYS A 14 9.94 -8.89 -45.17
N PRO A 15 10.67 -7.91 -45.73
CA PRO A 15 11.79 -7.26 -45.05
C PRO A 15 11.32 -6.37 -43.89
N LEU A 16 12.28 -5.89 -43.11
CA LEU A 16 12.03 -4.95 -42.02
C LEU A 16 11.21 -3.74 -42.47
N LYS A 17 10.40 -3.20 -41.56
CA LYS A 17 9.46 -2.10 -41.80
C LYS A 17 8.29 -2.42 -42.74
N THR A 18 8.12 -3.69 -43.11
CA THR A 18 6.96 -4.16 -43.86
C THR A 18 6.32 -5.37 -43.18
N PHE A 19 5.04 -5.61 -43.48
CA PHE A 19 4.30 -6.77 -43.03
C PHE A 19 3.61 -7.45 -44.23
N GLN A 20 3.28 -8.72 -44.08
CA GLN A 20 2.58 -9.45 -45.14
C GLN A 20 1.10 -9.07 -45.15
N LEU A 21 0.62 -8.54 -46.27
CA LEU A 21 -0.80 -8.40 -46.55
C LEU A 21 -1.11 -9.18 -47.83
N ASN A 22 -1.85 -10.28 -47.69
CA ASN A 22 -2.11 -11.23 -48.78
C ASN A 22 -0.79 -11.78 -49.38
N THR A 23 -0.51 -11.48 -50.65
CA THR A 23 0.70 -11.88 -51.39
C THR A 23 1.70 -10.74 -51.57
N ARG A 24 1.51 -9.61 -50.87
CA ARG A 24 2.36 -8.43 -50.95
C ARG A 24 2.97 -8.10 -49.60
N CYS A 25 4.12 -7.43 -49.63
CA CYS A 25 4.69 -6.80 -48.46
C CYS A 25 4.29 -5.33 -48.46
N GLU A 26 3.47 -4.95 -47.48
CA GLU A 26 2.99 -3.58 -47.30
C GLU A 26 3.83 -2.89 -46.23
N SER A 27 4.09 -1.60 -46.43
CA SER A 27 4.89 -0.81 -45.48
C SER A 27 4.12 -0.53 -44.19
N CYS A 28 4.84 -0.55 -43.07
CA CYS A 28 4.30 -0.08 -41.81
C CYS A 28 3.98 1.41 -41.88
N GLN A 29 2.85 1.81 -41.32
CA GLN A 29 2.44 3.21 -41.26
C GLN A 29 3.10 3.91 -40.07
N TYR A 30 3.56 5.15 -40.27
CA TYR A 30 3.98 6.01 -39.16
C TYR A 30 2.84 6.13 -38.15
N PRO A 31 3.09 5.97 -36.82
CA PRO A 31 4.39 6.03 -36.14
C PRO A 31 5.20 4.73 -35.99
N CYS A 32 4.70 3.59 -36.48
CA CYS A 32 5.41 2.31 -36.35
C CYS A 32 6.70 2.29 -37.18
N GLU A 33 7.80 1.81 -36.59
CA GLU A 33 9.00 1.46 -37.36
C GLU A 33 8.94 0.02 -37.89
N THR A 34 8.45 -0.92 -37.06
CA THR A 34 8.09 -2.29 -37.48
C THR A 34 6.70 -2.62 -36.93
N CYS A 35 5.98 -3.52 -37.60
CA CYS A 35 4.57 -3.77 -37.32
C CYS A 35 4.18 -5.21 -37.68
N ILE A 36 3.13 -5.73 -37.04
CA ILE A 36 2.51 -7.01 -37.42
C ILE A 36 1.45 -6.78 -38.51
N ASN A 37 0.76 -5.64 -38.44
CA ASN A 37 -0.31 -5.23 -39.34
C ASN A 37 -0.39 -3.69 -39.34
N LEU A 38 -1.42 -3.12 -39.99
CA LEU A 38 -1.59 -1.67 -40.09
C LEU A 38 -1.81 -0.94 -38.75
N THR A 39 -2.31 -1.63 -37.73
CA THR A 39 -2.72 -1.03 -36.44
C THR A 39 -1.81 -1.41 -35.27
N SER A 40 -1.02 -2.47 -35.39
CA SER A 40 -0.21 -3.04 -34.31
C SER A 40 1.28 -2.89 -34.63
N CYS A 41 1.95 -2.01 -33.90
CA CYS A 41 3.39 -1.80 -33.95
C CYS A 41 4.14 -2.83 -33.10
N LEU A 42 5.34 -3.22 -33.55
CA LEU A 42 6.33 -3.97 -32.76
C LEU A 42 7.44 -3.07 -32.26
N THR A 43 7.82 -2.05 -33.04
CA THR A 43 8.77 -1.02 -32.64
C THR A 43 8.30 0.33 -33.13
N CYS A 44 8.75 1.38 -32.45
CA CYS A 44 8.35 2.75 -32.73
C CYS A 44 9.49 3.55 -33.35
N SER A 45 9.10 4.55 -34.16
CA SER A 45 10.02 5.55 -34.69
C SER A 45 10.78 6.30 -33.58
N GLU A 46 11.82 7.04 -33.94
CA GLU A 46 12.62 7.78 -32.95
C GLU A 46 11.76 8.68 -32.05
N LYS A 47 12.16 8.77 -30.77
CA LYS A 47 11.50 9.54 -29.71
C LYS A 47 10.09 9.07 -29.32
N LEU A 48 9.62 7.95 -29.85
CA LEU A 48 8.37 7.30 -29.45
C LEU A 48 8.63 5.99 -28.69
N TYR A 49 7.65 5.56 -27.91
CA TYR A 49 7.71 4.40 -27.04
C TYR A 49 6.56 3.44 -27.30
N LEU A 50 6.84 2.14 -27.20
CA LEU A 50 5.83 1.11 -27.40
C LEU A 50 4.97 0.93 -26.15
N PHE A 51 3.65 1.00 -26.31
CA PHE A 51 2.65 0.74 -25.28
C PHE A 51 1.44 0.04 -25.92
N ASN A 52 1.14 -1.19 -25.49
CA ASN A 52 0.01 -1.99 -26.01
C ASN A 52 -0.08 -1.98 -27.55
N ASP A 53 1.03 -2.31 -28.22
CA ASP A 53 1.17 -2.33 -29.68
C ASP A 53 0.96 -0.97 -30.38
N GLN A 54 0.95 0.13 -29.63
CA GLN A 54 0.86 1.49 -30.15
C GLN A 54 2.09 2.30 -29.75
N CYS A 55 2.40 3.33 -30.54
CA CYS A 55 3.49 4.23 -30.25
C CYS A 55 2.98 5.50 -29.59
N VAL A 56 3.54 5.83 -28.42
CA VAL A 56 3.20 7.00 -27.61
C VAL A 56 4.42 7.87 -27.38
N GLU A 57 4.22 9.18 -27.21
CA GLU A 57 5.32 10.12 -26.89
C GLU A 57 5.82 10.00 -25.45
N LYS A 58 4.95 9.54 -24.54
CA LYS A 58 5.27 9.33 -23.13
C LYS A 58 4.48 8.14 -22.61
N CYS A 59 5.09 7.35 -21.72
CA CYS A 59 4.37 6.30 -21.02
C CYS A 59 3.24 6.90 -20.16
N PRO A 60 2.03 6.30 -20.20
CA PRO A 60 0.92 6.75 -19.37
C PRO A 60 1.22 6.52 -17.87
N ASN A 61 0.45 7.18 -16.99
CA ASN A 61 0.53 6.95 -15.55
C ASN A 61 0.32 5.45 -15.23
N GLY A 62 0.99 4.97 -14.18
CA GLY A 62 1.06 3.55 -13.85
C GLY A 62 2.03 2.74 -14.72
N TYR A 63 2.80 3.38 -15.60
CA TYR A 63 3.84 2.74 -16.41
C TYR A 63 5.16 3.51 -16.38
N TYR A 64 6.28 2.79 -16.35
CA TYR A 64 7.64 3.33 -16.47
C TYR A 64 8.27 2.95 -17.81
N LEU A 65 9.21 3.76 -18.26
CA LEU A 65 9.94 3.55 -19.51
C LEU A 65 11.16 2.64 -19.28
N LYS A 66 11.29 1.57 -20.05
CA LYS A 66 12.51 0.76 -20.14
C LYS A 66 12.70 0.29 -21.58
N ASN A 67 13.91 0.43 -22.14
CA ASN A 67 14.24 -0.05 -23.48
C ASN A 67 13.24 0.38 -24.60
N LYS A 68 12.83 1.65 -24.61
CA LYS A 68 11.81 2.21 -25.53
C LYS A 68 10.40 1.58 -25.44
N GLN A 69 10.10 0.89 -24.35
CA GLN A 69 8.80 0.30 -24.10
C GLN A 69 8.29 0.66 -22.71
N CYS A 70 6.98 0.80 -22.59
CA CYS A 70 6.29 1.12 -21.34
C CYS A 70 5.95 -0.17 -20.59
N PHE A 71 6.41 -0.27 -19.34
CA PHE A 71 6.18 -1.41 -18.44
C PHE A 71 5.38 -0.97 -17.23
N LYS A 72 4.55 -1.85 -16.70
CA LYS A 72 3.63 -1.51 -15.61
C LYS A 72 4.40 -1.29 -14.30
N CYS A 73 4.01 -0.26 -13.55
CA CYS A 73 4.44 0.01 -12.19
C CYS A 73 3.89 -1.03 -11.20
N ASN A 74 4.41 -1.00 -9.97
CA ASN A 74 3.72 -1.62 -8.84
C ASN A 74 2.31 -1.00 -8.67
N PRO A 75 1.25 -1.78 -8.37
CA PRO A 75 -0.12 -1.28 -8.25
C PRO A 75 -0.34 -0.17 -7.20
N LEU A 76 0.55 -0.05 -6.22
CA LEU A 76 0.47 0.99 -5.19
C LEU A 76 1.01 2.34 -5.68
N CYS A 77 1.85 2.36 -6.71
CA CYS A 77 2.39 3.57 -7.29
C CYS A 77 1.46 4.13 -8.38
N ASP A 78 1.19 5.44 -8.34
CA ASP A 78 0.56 6.14 -9.47
C ASP A 78 1.59 6.48 -10.56
N THR A 79 2.83 6.80 -10.14
CA THR A 79 3.99 6.92 -11.03
C THR A 79 5.20 6.22 -10.43
N CYS A 80 6.08 5.67 -11.27
CA CYS A 80 7.26 4.94 -10.82
C CYS A 80 8.44 5.08 -11.79
N SER A 81 9.66 4.84 -11.32
CA SER A 81 10.88 4.72 -12.13
C SER A 81 11.25 3.28 -12.50
N GLY A 82 10.53 2.29 -11.96
CA GLY A 82 10.87 0.89 -12.06
C GLY A 82 9.76 -0.02 -11.55
N PRO A 83 9.96 -1.35 -11.62
CA PRO A 83 8.92 -2.32 -11.29
C PRO A 83 8.77 -2.57 -9.78
N SER A 84 9.74 -2.15 -8.96
CA SER A 84 9.72 -2.43 -7.52
C SER A 84 8.71 -1.55 -6.79
N GLU A 85 8.29 -1.98 -5.61
CA GLU A 85 7.62 -1.09 -4.63
C GLU A 85 8.52 0.10 -4.27
N ASP A 86 9.83 -0.15 -4.34
CA ASP A 86 11.05 0.67 -4.21
C ASP A 86 11.13 1.91 -5.07
N ASP A 87 10.39 1.86 -6.18
CA ASP A 87 10.58 2.74 -7.33
C ASP A 87 9.42 3.71 -7.48
N CYS A 88 8.53 3.84 -6.48
CA CYS A 88 7.42 4.77 -6.56
C CYS A 88 7.94 6.22 -6.55
N GLN A 89 7.32 7.05 -7.37
CA GLN A 89 7.50 8.50 -7.40
C GLN A 89 6.25 9.23 -6.89
N SER A 90 5.10 8.58 -7.00
CA SER A 90 3.84 9.01 -6.39
C SER A 90 2.94 7.80 -6.13
N CYS A 91 1.94 7.97 -5.28
CA CYS A 91 1.06 6.89 -4.84
C CYS A 91 -0.35 7.04 -5.39
N THR A 92 -0.99 5.89 -5.63
CA THR A 92 -2.42 5.83 -5.93
C THR A 92 -3.22 6.49 -4.79
N ILE A 93 -4.36 7.06 -5.12
CA ILE A 93 -5.25 7.72 -4.16
C ILE A 93 -5.53 6.79 -2.96
N GLY A 94 -5.36 7.33 -1.75
CA GLY A 94 -5.55 6.59 -0.50
C GLY A 94 -4.27 5.99 0.09
N PHE A 95 -3.16 6.00 -0.64
CA PHE A 95 -1.84 5.59 -0.15
C PHE A 95 -0.94 6.79 0.15
N ILE A 96 0.03 6.57 1.04
CA ILE A 96 0.90 7.61 1.57
C ILE A 96 2.30 7.41 0.99
N PHE A 97 2.85 8.46 0.39
CA PHE A 97 4.20 8.39 -0.18
C PHE A 97 5.27 8.54 0.90
N ASN A 98 6.11 7.51 1.04
CA ASN A 98 7.30 7.56 1.88
C ASN A 98 8.51 7.92 1.02
N ASP A 99 8.90 9.21 1.06
CA ASP A 99 10.00 9.72 0.24
C ASP A 99 11.36 9.07 0.54
N LYS A 100 11.61 8.68 1.80
CA LYS A 100 12.88 8.05 2.22
C LYS A 100 13.05 6.66 1.64
N GLN A 101 11.97 5.88 1.60
CA GLN A 101 11.97 4.52 1.08
C GLN A 101 11.55 4.45 -0.39
N LYS A 102 11.03 5.55 -0.96
CA LYS A 102 10.42 5.60 -2.29
C LYS A 102 9.31 4.56 -2.49
N LYS A 103 8.56 4.27 -1.42
CA LYS A 103 7.43 3.33 -1.39
C LYS A 103 6.12 4.02 -1.07
N CYS A 104 5.02 3.36 -1.43
CA CYS A 104 3.68 3.71 -1.01
C CYS A 104 3.22 2.83 0.16
N LEU A 105 2.73 3.47 1.23
CA LEU A 105 2.28 2.80 2.45
C LEU A 105 0.76 2.95 2.62
N SER A 106 0.10 1.93 3.16
CA SER A 106 -1.32 1.99 3.54
C SER A 106 -1.55 2.73 4.86
N THR A 107 -0.54 2.75 5.73
CA THR A 107 -0.54 3.44 7.03
C THR A 107 0.81 4.09 7.27
N CYS A 108 0.84 5.16 8.07
CA CYS A 108 2.11 5.75 8.51
C CYS A 108 2.90 4.75 9.38
N PRO A 109 4.24 4.82 9.35
CA PRO A 109 5.07 4.02 10.25
C PRO A 109 4.82 4.40 11.72
N ASN A 110 5.20 3.50 12.64
CA ASN A 110 5.07 3.74 14.07
C ASN A 110 5.75 5.06 14.48
N GLY A 111 5.09 5.80 15.37
CA GLY A 111 5.48 7.14 15.80
C GLY A 111 4.93 8.24 14.90
N ASN A 112 4.17 7.91 13.85
CA ASN A 112 3.60 8.89 12.93
C ASN A 112 2.10 8.66 12.68
N PHE A 113 1.38 9.73 12.36
CA PHE A 113 -0.01 9.71 11.89
C PHE A 113 -0.14 10.41 10.53
N PHE A 114 -1.16 10.04 9.77
CA PHE A 114 -1.46 10.69 8.50
C PHE A 114 -2.21 12.00 8.73
N ASP A 115 -1.57 13.11 8.40
CA ASP A 115 -2.18 14.42 8.39
C ASP A 115 -2.91 14.63 7.05
N LYS A 116 -4.23 14.80 7.09
CA LYS A 116 -5.06 14.92 5.89
C LYS A 116 -4.89 16.27 5.18
N ASP A 117 -4.51 17.30 5.93
CA ASP A 117 -4.36 18.66 5.41
C ASP A 117 -3.04 18.76 4.62
N ASP A 118 -1.95 18.25 5.20
CA ASP A 118 -0.63 18.26 4.57
C ASP A 118 -0.35 17.02 3.71
N LYS A 119 -1.21 16.00 3.76
CA LYS A 119 -1.09 14.71 3.05
C LYS A 119 0.25 14.00 3.32
N LEU A 120 0.77 14.15 4.53
CA LEU A 120 2.08 13.65 4.94
C LEU A 120 1.98 12.93 6.29
N CYS A 121 2.93 12.02 6.55
CA CYS A 121 3.07 11.39 7.85
C CYS A 121 3.77 12.35 8.84
N LYS A 122 3.04 12.88 9.81
CA LYS A 122 3.58 13.71 10.89
C LYS A 122 3.86 12.88 12.13
N LEU A 123 4.80 13.34 12.95
CA LEU A 123 5.16 12.70 14.22
C LEU A 123 4.01 12.80 15.23
N CYS A 124 3.80 11.73 15.99
CA CYS A 124 2.99 11.75 17.19
C CYS A 124 3.63 12.65 18.27
N THR A 125 2.83 13.04 19.28
CA THR A 125 3.37 13.69 20.47
C THR A 125 4.36 12.79 21.22
N ASP A 126 5.23 13.40 22.02
CA ASP A 126 6.28 12.70 22.76
C ASP A 126 5.78 11.47 23.52
N ASN A 127 6.60 10.42 23.53
CA ASN A 127 6.33 9.13 24.16
C ASN A 127 5.10 8.36 23.63
N CYS A 128 4.57 8.75 22.46
CA CYS A 128 3.51 8.01 21.78
C CYS A 128 4.07 7.20 20.59
N LEU A 129 3.77 5.90 20.57
CA LEU A 129 4.13 4.97 19.50
C LEU A 129 3.06 4.91 18.40
N GLU A 130 1.78 5.02 18.75
CA GLU A 130 0.67 5.06 17.79
C GLU A 130 -0.32 6.14 18.16
N CYS A 131 -0.61 7.05 17.23
CA CYS A 131 -1.56 8.14 17.44
C CYS A 131 -2.51 8.34 16.26
N LEU A 132 -3.63 8.99 16.53
CA LEU A 132 -4.59 9.45 15.54
C LEU A 132 -4.55 10.98 15.43
N TYR A 133 -5.13 11.53 14.36
CA TYR A 133 -5.28 12.99 14.20
C TYR A 133 -5.93 13.61 15.45
N PRO A 134 -5.37 14.69 16.03
CA PRO A 134 -4.34 15.59 15.50
C PRO A 134 -2.89 15.25 15.90
N GLY A 135 -2.59 14.00 16.25
CA GLY A 135 -1.28 13.51 16.68
C GLY A 135 -1.08 13.45 18.20
N SER A 136 -1.91 14.18 18.95
CA SER A 136 -1.98 14.12 20.42
C SER A 136 -2.92 13.04 20.94
N TYR A 137 -3.76 12.46 20.08
CA TYR A 137 -4.64 11.36 20.45
C TYR A 137 -3.86 10.05 20.43
N CYS A 138 -3.15 9.74 21.52
CA CYS A 138 -2.36 8.53 21.62
C CYS A 138 -3.22 7.27 21.85
N ARG A 139 -2.83 6.17 21.21
CA ARG A 139 -3.42 4.84 21.34
C ARG A 139 -2.45 3.82 21.93
N GLN A 140 -1.15 4.07 21.79
CA GLN A 140 -0.12 3.22 22.37
C GLN A 140 1.09 4.05 22.77
N CYS A 141 1.49 3.96 24.02
CA CYS A 141 2.65 4.67 24.55
C CYS A 141 3.95 3.88 24.34
N SER A 142 5.05 4.60 24.17
CA SER A 142 6.39 4.03 24.22
C SER A 142 6.71 3.59 25.65
N TYR A 143 7.27 2.40 25.82
CA TYR A 143 7.77 1.94 27.11
C TYR A 143 8.82 2.93 27.66
N PRO A 144 8.79 3.31 28.96
CA PRO A 144 7.98 2.77 30.06
C PRO A 144 6.70 3.56 30.38
N MET A 145 6.20 4.39 29.48
CA MET A 145 5.00 5.21 29.73
C MET A 145 3.72 4.36 29.70
N SER A 146 2.67 4.88 30.34
CA SER A 146 1.33 4.27 30.37
C SER A 146 0.30 5.23 29.77
N LEU A 147 -0.66 4.68 29.02
CA LEU A 147 -1.72 5.45 28.37
C LEU A 147 -2.85 5.77 29.34
N ASN A 148 -3.17 7.05 29.46
CA ASN A 148 -4.41 7.50 30.07
C ASN A 148 -5.52 7.44 29.01
N GLU A 149 -6.43 6.48 29.12
CA GLU A 149 -7.50 6.29 28.14
C GLU A 149 -8.53 7.42 28.12
N SER A 150 -8.64 8.19 29.21
CA SER A 150 -9.56 9.33 29.26
C SER A 150 -9.03 10.56 28.53
N THR A 151 -7.71 10.80 28.59
CA THR A 151 -7.09 11.99 27.98
C THR A 151 -6.31 11.68 26.70
N HIS A 152 -6.09 10.40 26.39
CA HIS A 152 -5.21 9.93 25.31
C HIS A 152 -3.76 10.41 25.43
N GLN A 153 -3.30 10.70 26.64
CA GLN A 153 -1.94 11.14 26.93
C GLN A 153 -1.11 10.01 27.53
N CYS A 154 0.19 10.02 27.21
CA CYS A 154 1.16 9.12 27.81
C CYS A 154 1.79 9.75 29.04
N LEU A 155 1.67 9.09 30.18
CA LEU A 155 2.19 9.57 31.45
C LEU A 155 3.13 8.53 32.07
N SER A 156 4.09 9.00 32.86
CA SER A 156 4.96 8.14 33.65
C SER A 156 4.25 7.62 34.90
N CYS A 157 4.74 6.52 35.46
CA CYS A 157 4.20 6.00 36.70
C CYS A 157 4.52 6.94 37.88
N CYS A 158 3.56 7.19 38.76
CA CYS A 158 3.74 8.06 39.92
C CYS A 158 4.83 7.51 40.85
N THR A 159 5.80 8.35 41.23
CA THR A 159 6.90 7.99 42.16
C THR A 159 6.54 8.29 43.63
N THR A 160 5.52 9.10 43.87
CA THR A 160 5.00 9.47 45.19
C THR A 160 3.47 9.59 45.15
N ASN A 161 2.80 9.57 46.31
CA ASN A 161 1.34 9.71 46.43
C ASN A 161 0.90 11.17 46.13
N VAL A 162 1.04 11.57 44.87
CA VAL A 162 0.61 12.89 44.38
C VAL A 162 -0.75 12.71 43.69
N THR A 163 -1.74 13.48 44.12
CA THR A 163 -3.09 13.52 43.54
C THR A 163 -3.17 14.47 42.34
N THR A 164 -2.12 14.55 41.53
CA THR A 164 -2.09 15.38 40.32
C THR A 164 -2.37 14.52 39.09
N THR A 165 -2.94 15.13 38.05
CA THR A 165 -3.25 14.50 36.76
C THR A 165 -2.02 14.24 35.88
N ASP A 166 -0.82 14.48 36.41
CA ASP A 166 0.43 14.52 35.65
C ASP A 166 1.18 13.18 35.64
N CYS A 167 0.69 12.18 36.40
CA CYS A 167 1.27 10.84 36.47
C CYS A 167 0.19 9.77 36.53
N CYS A 168 0.56 8.54 36.17
CA CYS A 168 -0.34 7.40 36.18
C CYS A 168 -0.10 6.46 37.35
N GLN A 169 -1.19 5.97 37.95
CA GLN A 169 -1.14 4.80 38.81
C GLN A 169 -0.97 3.56 37.93
N CYS A 170 0.23 2.97 37.97
CA CYS A 170 0.55 1.79 37.17
C CYS A 170 0.38 0.51 37.98
N PRO A 171 -0.12 -0.59 37.39
CA PRO A 171 -0.11 -1.89 38.03
C PRO A 171 1.33 -2.43 38.19
N SER A 172 1.52 -3.37 39.11
CA SER A 172 2.80 -4.07 39.33
C SER A 172 3.23 -4.94 38.13
N VAL A 173 2.29 -5.27 37.25
CA VAL A 173 2.54 -5.91 35.95
C VAL A 173 2.33 -4.86 34.87
N TRP A 174 3.27 -4.74 33.93
CA TRP A 174 3.16 -3.73 32.88
C TRP A 174 2.04 -4.07 31.90
N THR A 175 0.96 -3.28 31.94
CA THR A 175 -0.17 -3.36 31.01
C THR A 175 -0.16 -2.26 29.96
N GLY A 176 0.74 -1.26 30.10
CA GLY A 176 0.78 -0.07 29.25
C GLY A 176 -0.42 0.88 29.44
N LEU A 177 -1.27 0.65 30.45
CA LEU A 177 -2.50 1.41 30.73
C LEU A 177 -2.48 1.98 32.15
N CYS A 178 -3.08 3.15 32.32
CA CYS A 178 -3.26 3.78 33.63
C CYS A 178 -4.46 3.19 34.39
N LEU A 179 -4.30 3.00 35.70
CA LEU A 179 -5.40 2.62 36.58
C LEU A 179 -6.22 3.86 36.93
N HIS A 180 -7.48 3.92 36.48
CA HIS A 180 -8.41 4.97 36.87
C HIS A 180 -9.01 4.68 38.26
N PRO A 181 -9.26 5.70 39.11
CA PRO A 181 -9.88 5.55 40.44
C PRO A 181 -11.33 5.00 40.49
N LEU A 182 -11.87 4.44 39.40
CA LEU A 182 -13.28 3.99 39.32
C LEU A 182 -13.47 2.57 38.77
N SER A 183 -12.48 1.68 38.85
CA SER A 183 -12.70 0.24 38.57
C SER A 183 -13.02 -0.61 39.82
N LEU A 184 -13.16 0.00 41.00
CA LEU A 184 -13.49 -0.69 42.25
C LEU A 184 -14.93 -0.46 42.76
N SER A 185 -15.82 0.19 42.00
CA SER A 185 -17.21 0.42 42.42
C SER A 185 -18.30 -0.13 41.49
N SER A 186 -17.98 -1.00 40.53
CA SER A 186 -19.00 -1.63 39.66
C SER A 186 -19.04 -3.16 39.69
N ILE A 187 -18.29 -3.82 40.58
CA ILE A 187 -18.46 -5.27 40.81
C ILE A 187 -19.14 -5.48 42.16
N HIS A 188 -20.37 -4.97 42.28
CA HIS A 188 -21.39 -5.69 43.04
C HIS A 188 -22.78 -5.29 42.55
N SER A 189 -23.52 -6.33 42.16
CA SER A 189 -24.97 -6.39 41.93
C SER A 189 -25.47 -6.17 40.50
N SER A 190 -26.07 -7.26 39.99
CA SER A 190 -27.28 -7.28 39.14
C SER A 190 -27.11 -7.44 37.63
N VAL A 191 -26.70 -8.65 37.25
CA VAL A 191 -27.23 -9.54 36.19
C VAL A 191 -28.10 -9.01 35.02
N TRP A 192 -27.81 -9.61 33.86
CA TRP A 192 -28.66 -9.97 32.70
C TRP A 192 -28.68 -9.06 31.46
N TRP A 193 -28.35 -9.70 30.33
CA TRP A 193 -28.58 -9.31 28.92
C TRP A 193 -27.54 -8.37 28.29
N LEU A 194 -26.52 -8.96 27.65
CA LEU A 194 -26.21 -8.82 26.22
C LEU A 194 -24.97 -9.65 25.87
N GLN A 195 -25.20 -10.83 25.28
CA GLN A 195 -24.19 -11.64 24.62
C GLN A 195 -23.88 -11.05 23.24
N SER A 196 -22.59 -11.03 22.88
CA SER A 196 -22.10 -10.95 21.49
C SER A 196 -20.64 -11.46 21.43
N PRO A 197 -20.12 -11.93 20.29
CA PRO A 197 -20.17 -13.33 19.90
C PRO A 197 -18.76 -13.93 19.78
N ILE A 198 -17.93 -13.82 20.83
CA ILE A 198 -16.52 -14.26 20.77
C ILE A 198 -16.24 -15.52 21.60
N GLN A 199 -17.19 -15.98 22.43
CA GLN A 199 -17.03 -17.21 23.22
C GLN A 199 -17.39 -18.51 22.46
N LYS A 200 -17.73 -18.45 21.17
CA LYS A 200 -18.25 -19.62 20.42
C LYS A 200 -17.20 -20.45 19.67
N VAL A 201 -15.91 -20.28 19.96
CA VAL A 201 -14.82 -21.04 19.32
C VAL A 201 -14.03 -21.92 20.30
N ARG A 202 -14.19 -21.73 21.62
CA ARG A 202 -13.42 -22.50 22.63
C ARG A 202 -14.13 -23.71 23.23
N ASP A 203 -15.40 -23.94 22.93
CA ASP A 203 -16.17 -25.13 23.36
C ASP A 203 -16.64 -25.98 22.17
N ARG A 204 -15.75 -26.22 21.20
CA ARG A 204 -15.99 -27.20 20.11
C ARG A 204 -14.83 -28.19 19.91
N PHE A 205 -13.98 -28.35 20.92
CA PHE A 205 -12.84 -29.28 20.90
C PHE A 205 -12.80 -30.24 22.10
N SER A 206 -13.86 -30.33 22.90
CA SER A 206 -13.94 -31.20 24.09
C SER A 206 -15.16 -32.13 24.10
N GLU A 207 -15.75 -32.42 22.94
CA GLU A 207 -16.96 -33.28 22.87
C GLU A 207 -17.02 -34.15 21.60
N LEU A 208 -15.88 -34.56 21.07
CA LEU A 208 -15.80 -35.52 19.94
C LEU A 208 -14.85 -36.71 20.15
N ASP A 209 -14.25 -36.88 21.34
CA ASP A 209 -13.24 -37.94 21.56
C ASP A 209 -13.51 -38.86 22.76
N HIS A 210 -14.77 -38.98 23.21
CA HIS A 210 -15.19 -39.98 24.22
C HIS A 210 -16.45 -40.75 23.83
N ARG A 211 -16.77 -40.84 22.54
CA ARG A 211 -17.81 -41.75 22.02
C ARG A 211 -17.33 -42.65 20.88
N ARG A 212 -16.04 -43.01 20.89
CA ARG A 212 -15.46 -44.18 20.19
C ARG A 212 -14.24 -44.72 20.94
N GLN A 213 -14.48 -45.33 22.09
CA GLN A 213 -13.85 -46.56 22.57
C GLN A 213 -14.71 -47.11 23.72
#